data_AF-A0A8B6DSX3-F1
#
_entry.id   AF-A0A8B6DSX3-F1
#
_cell.length_a   1.000
_cell.length_b   1.000
_cell.length_c   1.000
_cell.angle_alpha   90.00
_cell.angle_beta   90.00
_cell.angle_gamma   90.00
#
_symmetry.space_group_name_H-M   'P 1'
#
loop_
_entity.id
_entity.type
_entity.pdbx_description
1 polymer ?
#
loop_
_entity_poly.entity_id
_entity_poly.type
_entity_poly.pdbx_seq_one_letter_code
_entity_poly.pdbx_strand_id
1 'polypeptide(L)'
;MCHDTDEENYPHPPYVRRNSIHHFFARCVTVHGSHGVKVQDNVCYDHLCHGIFLEDGGEKRTVIDGNLVAVTRKCKLIHSDGNPASYWITNPQTIIRNNVAAGSEGMGFWIIFPDKPTGPSESLGFMAFDEANHTKITEMSNNAAHSNNHGLFIDNRIKKIGNELKVEGTNGYYPRTMPLDPKNSLAEDDPVYIDYQTCWKNRENAWIRGGLIFVRWFSSSDQEQFIEKSVFIGETDNIGEPTEVWSSTLNRLLGYPRYLVIPWDDKYPIQGFIFYDGPVYAESIWFDKFTLTTNYTSGALTFLRNNLFSSSSVSHVMDIKYGFVDPTGGNCVYDGDVTVHGFSNLDGDKSATCRDQDGSVTNLTSIQQIVKPGRFYTTASCQYRSTWKMAMCPHKYAKLDVNIDNGSPDRGQTNSIMVRDDEPNSPETLTDDQTAQFMAILGGISLSELVCVCRLMPISISIPGLHSGDQKQVIGQKCPQLPILTRIPMETDISGIAQIGPPIFHIATL
;
A
#
# COMPACT_ATOMS: atom_id res chain seq x y z
N MET A 1 29.63 -7.89 -17.02
CA MET A 1 29.83 -6.58 -16.39
C MET A 1 30.70 -5.73 -17.30
N CYS A 2 30.18 -4.57 -17.71
CA CYS A 2 30.83 -3.66 -18.64
C CYS A 2 30.96 -2.22 -18.11
N HIS A 3 30.47 -1.94 -16.90
CA HIS A 3 30.48 -0.62 -16.27
C HIS A 3 29.77 0.42 -17.15
N ASP A 4 30.27 1.65 -17.27
CA ASP A 4 29.68 2.68 -18.13
C ASP A 4 29.79 2.32 -19.61
N THR A 5 28.63 2.21 -20.28
CA THR A 5 28.54 1.87 -21.71
C THR A 5 27.80 2.92 -22.53
N ASP A 6 27.64 4.12 -21.98
CA ASP A 6 26.96 5.28 -22.57
C ASP A 6 27.79 6.58 -22.50
N GLU A 7 29.09 6.46 -22.19
CA GLU A 7 30.06 7.57 -22.18
C GLU A 7 30.85 7.67 -23.50
N GLU A 8 31.80 8.61 -23.60
CA GLU A 8 32.55 8.93 -24.84
C GLU A 8 33.15 7.72 -25.56
N ASN A 9 33.47 6.65 -24.84
CA ASN A 9 34.03 5.41 -25.40
C ASN A 9 32.99 4.52 -26.11
N TYR A 10 31.69 4.79 -25.94
CA TYR A 10 30.57 4.04 -26.52
C TYR A 10 29.62 4.99 -27.27
N PRO A 11 29.96 5.39 -28.51
CA PRO A 11 29.15 6.30 -29.31
C PRO A 11 27.74 5.76 -29.61
N HIS A 12 27.54 4.46 -29.43
CA HIS A 12 26.25 3.78 -29.49
C HIS A 12 26.08 2.92 -28.23
N PRO A 13 25.18 3.30 -27.31
CA PRO A 13 24.91 2.50 -26.12
C PRO A 13 24.48 1.07 -26.50
N PRO A 14 24.93 0.04 -25.76
CA PRO A 14 24.59 -1.34 -26.07
C PRO A 14 23.10 -1.58 -25.90
N TYR A 15 22.56 -2.48 -26.73
CA TYR A 15 21.15 -2.76 -26.75
C TYR A 15 20.83 -4.24 -26.94
N VAL A 16 19.70 -4.66 -26.38
CA VAL A 16 18.97 -5.88 -26.73
C VAL A 16 17.66 -5.41 -27.31
N ARG A 17 17.48 -5.54 -28.64
CA ARG A 17 16.34 -4.92 -29.32
C ARG A 17 15.70 -5.77 -30.40
N ARG A 18 14.36 -5.78 -30.45
CA ARG A 18 13.53 -6.45 -31.48
C ARG A 18 13.77 -7.96 -31.58
N ASN A 19 13.91 -8.61 -30.43
CA ASN A 19 14.08 -10.06 -30.35
C ASN A 19 12.78 -10.76 -29.94
N SER A 20 12.68 -12.02 -30.34
CA SER A 20 11.73 -12.98 -29.76
C SER A 20 12.52 -13.97 -28.92
N ILE A 21 12.35 -13.90 -27.60
CA ILE A 21 13.06 -14.70 -26.60
C ILE A 21 12.01 -15.60 -25.93
N HIS A 22 11.89 -16.84 -26.39
CA HIS A 22 10.88 -17.77 -25.87
C HIS A 22 11.41 -19.14 -25.46
N HIS A 23 10.76 -19.76 -24.46
CA HIS A 23 11.02 -21.12 -23.98
C HIS A 23 12.45 -21.33 -23.44
N PHE A 24 12.78 -20.60 -22.37
CA PHE A 24 14.10 -20.66 -21.74
C PHE A 24 14.02 -21.12 -20.27
N PHE A 25 15.06 -21.84 -19.84
CA PHE A 25 15.15 -22.41 -18.49
C PHE A 25 15.63 -21.41 -17.41
N ALA A 26 15.70 -20.12 -17.74
CA ALA A 26 16.12 -19.04 -16.85
C ALA A 26 15.60 -17.68 -17.35
N ARG A 27 16.22 -16.60 -16.86
CA ARG A 27 15.87 -15.20 -17.13
C ARG A 27 15.90 -14.85 -18.61
N CYS A 28 15.08 -13.88 -18.96
CA CYS A 28 14.90 -13.45 -20.35
C CYS A 28 16.02 -12.49 -20.80
N VAL A 29 16.27 -11.43 -20.01
CA VAL A 29 17.39 -10.52 -20.19
C VAL A 29 17.94 -10.16 -18.81
N THR A 30 19.23 -10.39 -18.60
CA THR A 30 19.93 -9.94 -17.39
C THR A 30 20.86 -8.79 -17.75
N VAL A 31 20.71 -7.65 -17.05
CA VAL A 31 21.69 -6.57 -17.05
C VAL A 31 22.47 -6.67 -15.74
N HIS A 32 23.79 -6.83 -15.85
CA HIS A 32 24.66 -7.10 -14.71
C HIS A 32 25.91 -6.22 -14.80
N GLY A 33 26.08 -5.34 -13.81
CA GLY A 33 27.23 -4.43 -13.65
C GLY A 33 27.53 -3.64 -14.92
N SER A 34 26.49 -3.20 -15.63
CA SER A 34 26.58 -2.45 -16.89
C SER A 34 25.57 -1.30 -16.85
N HIS A 35 25.97 -0.11 -17.31
CA HIS A 35 25.19 1.13 -17.22
C HIS A 35 24.90 1.68 -18.62
N GLY A 36 23.74 2.30 -18.81
CA GLY A 36 23.35 2.86 -20.12
C GLY A 36 22.78 1.84 -21.11
N VAL A 37 22.50 0.61 -20.65
CA VAL A 37 22.00 -0.47 -21.50
C VAL A 37 20.55 -0.21 -21.92
N LYS A 38 20.24 -0.51 -23.18
CA LYS A 38 18.88 -0.36 -23.74
C LYS A 38 18.24 -1.73 -24.01
N VAL A 39 17.15 -2.06 -23.33
CA VAL A 39 16.34 -3.26 -23.57
C VAL A 39 15.03 -2.82 -24.21
N GLN A 40 14.88 -3.03 -25.52
CA GLN A 40 13.81 -2.38 -26.29
C GLN A 40 13.05 -3.29 -27.24
N ASP A 41 11.74 -3.13 -27.36
CA ASP A 41 10.92 -3.80 -28.37
C ASP A 41 11.07 -5.33 -28.40
N ASN A 42 11.39 -5.99 -27.27
CA ASN A 42 11.55 -7.44 -27.22
C ASN A 42 10.26 -8.13 -26.77
N VAL A 43 10.07 -9.36 -27.24
CA VAL A 43 9.04 -10.28 -26.73
C VAL A 43 9.73 -11.38 -25.95
N CYS A 44 9.31 -11.55 -24.71
CA CYS A 44 9.72 -12.58 -23.78
C CYS A 44 8.53 -13.50 -23.50
N TYR A 45 8.66 -14.80 -23.73
CA TYR A 45 7.53 -15.73 -23.58
C TYR A 45 7.96 -17.06 -22.95
N ASP A 46 7.23 -17.51 -21.93
CA ASP A 46 7.42 -18.80 -21.25
C ASP A 46 8.87 -19.02 -20.81
N HIS A 47 9.24 -18.29 -19.75
CA HIS A 47 10.56 -18.35 -19.16
C HIS A 47 10.47 -18.65 -17.67
N LEU A 48 11.51 -19.26 -17.12
CA LEU A 48 11.64 -19.46 -15.68
C LEU A 48 12.29 -18.23 -15.02
N CYS A 49 12.09 -18.07 -13.70
CA CYS A 49 12.71 -17.02 -12.88
C CYS A 49 12.25 -15.60 -13.28
N HIS A 50 12.92 -14.56 -12.79
CA HIS A 50 12.68 -13.18 -13.24
C HIS A 50 12.86 -13.00 -14.76
N GLY A 51 12.15 -12.05 -15.37
CA GLY A 51 12.19 -11.76 -16.81
C GLY A 51 13.32 -10.83 -17.22
N ILE A 52 13.02 -9.54 -17.33
CA ILE A 52 14.03 -8.48 -17.46
C ILE A 52 14.53 -8.16 -16.05
N PHE A 53 15.82 -8.40 -15.81
CA PHE A 53 16.40 -8.50 -14.48
C PHE A 53 17.66 -7.62 -14.34
N LEU A 54 17.59 -6.63 -13.45
CA LEU A 54 18.76 -5.89 -12.97
C LEU A 54 19.35 -6.64 -11.77
N GLU A 55 20.57 -7.16 -11.90
CA GLU A 55 21.08 -8.19 -11.01
C GLU A 55 21.47 -7.67 -9.63
N ASP A 56 22.34 -6.67 -9.56
CA ASP A 56 23.01 -6.32 -8.31
C ASP A 56 22.51 -5.03 -7.66
N GLY A 57 21.70 -4.22 -8.36
CA GLY A 57 21.25 -2.89 -7.92
C GLY A 57 22.27 -1.78 -8.18
N GLY A 58 23.35 -2.10 -8.90
CA GLY A 58 24.33 -1.13 -9.38
C GLY A 58 24.02 -0.61 -10.79
N GLU A 59 23.10 -1.21 -11.53
CA GLU A 59 22.84 -0.93 -12.95
C GLU A 59 22.09 0.39 -13.17
N LYS A 60 22.82 1.45 -13.57
CA LYS A 60 22.28 2.80 -13.78
C LYS A 60 21.99 3.12 -15.23
N ARG A 61 21.16 4.14 -15.44
CA ARG A 61 20.81 4.75 -16.75
C ARG A 61 20.29 3.71 -17.75
N THR A 62 19.69 2.64 -17.24
CA THR A 62 19.11 1.59 -18.07
C THR A 62 17.80 2.07 -18.66
N VAL A 63 17.55 1.75 -19.93
CA VAL A 63 16.28 2.05 -20.62
C VAL A 63 15.57 0.75 -20.94
N ILE A 64 14.37 0.56 -20.40
CA ILE A 64 13.50 -0.59 -20.64
C ILE A 64 12.23 -0.06 -21.32
N ASP A 65 12.13 -0.23 -22.63
CA ASP A 65 11.13 0.47 -23.47
C ASP A 65 10.44 -0.47 -24.46
N GLY A 66 9.11 -0.57 -24.41
CA GLY A 66 8.35 -1.27 -25.45
C GLY A 66 8.45 -2.80 -25.42
N ASN A 67 8.81 -3.41 -24.29
CA ASN A 67 8.94 -4.86 -24.19
C ASN A 67 7.60 -5.51 -23.78
N LEU A 68 7.38 -6.74 -24.24
CA LEU A 68 6.34 -7.63 -23.73
C LEU A 68 7.03 -8.79 -23.01
N VAL A 69 6.71 -8.99 -21.73
CA VAL A 69 7.15 -10.16 -20.96
C VAL A 69 5.91 -10.94 -20.54
N ALA A 70 5.79 -12.17 -21.02
CA ALA A 70 4.64 -13.02 -20.81
C ALA A 70 5.01 -14.41 -20.28
N VAL A 71 4.14 -14.98 -19.44
CA VAL A 71 4.28 -16.33 -18.86
C VAL A 71 5.60 -16.45 -18.08
N THR A 72 5.70 -15.68 -16.99
CA THR A 72 6.85 -15.68 -16.09
C THR A 72 6.64 -16.72 -14.97
N ARG A 73 7.45 -17.78 -14.93
CA ARG A 73 7.22 -18.95 -14.06
C ARG A 73 8.24 -19.06 -12.94
N LYS A 74 7.82 -19.61 -11.81
CA LYS A 74 8.69 -19.80 -10.63
C LYS A 74 9.88 -20.69 -10.95
N CYS A 75 11.01 -20.38 -10.31
CA CYS A 75 12.21 -21.20 -10.35
C CYS A 75 12.95 -21.11 -8.99
N LYS A 76 14.17 -21.65 -8.90
CA LYS A 76 14.99 -21.63 -7.67
C LYS A 76 16.47 -21.34 -7.93
N LEU A 77 16.82 -20.39 -8.81
CA LEU A 77 18.23 -20.00 -9.01
C LEU A 77 18.72 -19.07 -7.90
N ILE A 78 17.88 -18.11 -7.48
CA ILE A 78 18.07 -17.26 -6.29
C ILE A 78 16.81 -17.27 -5.42
N HIS A 79 16.92 -16.78 -4.18
CA HIS A 79 15.84 -16.81 -3.19
C HIS A 79 14.54 -16.16 -3.69
N SER A 80 14.63 -15.04 -4.41
CA SER A 80 13.48 -14.29 -4.94
C SER A 80 12.77 -14.98 -6.10
N ASP A 81 13.38 -15.96 -6.79
CA ASP A 81 12.77 -16.62 -7.95
C ASP A 81 11.54 -17.47 -7.59
N GLY A 82 11.31 -17.73 -6.30
CA GLY A 82 10.06 -18.34 -5.81
C GLY A 82 8.83 -17.44 -5.95
N ASN A 83 9.04 -16.14 -6.14
CA ASN A 83 8.03 -15.12 -6.47
C ASN A 83 8.59 -14.25 -7.61
N PRO A 84 8.67 -14.77 -8.84
CA PRO A 84 9.38 -14.11 -9.93
C PRO A 84 8.67 -12.81 -10.34
N ALA A 85 9.41 -11.95 -11.03
CA ALA A 85 8.88 -10.71 -11.60
C ALA A 85 9.15 -10.68 -13.10
N SER A 86 8.17 -10.28 -13.91
CA SER A 86 8.41 -10.05 -15.33
C SER A 86 9.44 -8.93 -15.55
N TYR A 87 9.39 -7.90 -14.71
CA TYR A 87 10.36 -6.81 -14.64
C TYR A 87 10.86 -6.67 -13.19
N TRP A 88 12.11 -7.07 -12.95
CA TRP A 88 12.78 -6.95 -11.65
C TRP A 88 13.78 -5.80 -11.70
N ILE A 89 13.44 -4.70 -11.01
CA ILE A 89 14.15 -3.44 -11.11
C ILE A 89 14.79 -3.10 -9.75
N THR A 90 16.12 -3.12 -9.73
CA THR A 90 16.92 -2.95 -8.50
C THR A 90 17.66 -1.62 -8.40
N ASN A 91 17.45 -0.71 -9.35
CA ASN A 91 18.02 0.62 -9.31
C ASN A 91 17.02 1.68 -9.82
N PRO A 92 16.81 2.79 -9.09
CA PRO A 92 15.87 3.85 -9.45
C PRO A 92 16.30 4.65 -10.68
N GLN A 93 17.59 4.62 -11.05
CA GLN A 93 18.11 5.27 -12.25
C GLN A 93 17.81 4.45 -13.51
N THR A 94 16.54 4.12 -13.71
CA THR A 94 16.02 3.30 -14.80
C THR A 94 14.81 3.98 -15.41
N ILE A 95 14.75 4.03 -16.75
CA ILE A 95 13.58 4.46 -17.50
C ILE A 95 12.75 3.23 -17.85
N ILE A 96 11.50 3.16 -17.39
CA ILE A 96 10.59 2.03 -17.60
C ILE A 96 9.32 2.51 -18.27
N ARG A 97 9.17 2.27 -19.57
CA ARG A 97 7.99 2.75 -20.29
C ARG A 97 7.50 1.88 -21.43
N ASN A 98 6.22 2.02 -21.78
CA ASN A 98 5.60 1.30 -22.89
C ASN A 98 5.68 -0.24 -22.77
N ASN A 99 5.92 -0.78 -21.57
CA ASN A 99 6.13 -2.20 -21.37
C ASN A 99 4.83 -2.91 -20.97
N VAL A 100 4.75 -4.21 -21.25
CA VAL A 100 3.63 -5.07 -20.88
C VAL A 100 4.13 -6.27 -20.06
N ALA A 101 3.52 -6.53 -18.91
CA ALA A 101 3.70 -7.73 -18.10
C ALA A 101 2.42 -8.57 -18.11
N ALA A 102 2.49 -9.83 -18.59
CA ALA A 102 1.32 -10.66 -18.82
C ALA A 102 1.49 -12.09 -18.28
N GLY A 103 0.85 -12.46 -17.19
CA GLY A 103 0.83 -13.85 -16.73
C GLY A 103 2.04 -14.28 -15.89
N SER A 104 2.52 -13.44 -14.98
CA SER A 104 3.54 -13.82 -13.99
C SER A 104 2.94 -14.60 -12.83
N GLU A 105 3.57 -15.72 -12.46
CA GLU A 105 3.27 -16.45 -11.22
C GLU A 105 3.64 -15.65 -9.94
N GLY A 106 4.32 -14.50 -10.11
CA GLY A 106 4.59 -13.50 -9.09
C GLY A 106 4.22 -12.09 -9.56
N MET A 107 5.17 -11.16 -9.59
CA MET A 107 4.91 -9.76 -9.92
C MET A 107 4.99 -9.53 -11.44
N GLY A 108 4.23 -8.56 -11.95
CA GLY A 108 4.45 -7.98 -13.27
C GLY A 108 5.68 -7.07 -13.20
N PHE A 109 5.55 -5.95 -12.50
CA PHE A 109 6.65 -5.04 -12.19
C PHE A 109 6.99 -5.13 -10.70
N TRP A 110 8.25 -5.39 -10.37
CA TRP A 110 8.75 -5.32 -9.01
C TRP A 110 9.89 -4.30 -8.94
N ILE A 111 9.61 -3.16 -8.30
CA ILE A 111 10.58 -2.12 -8.01
C ILE A 111 11.09 -2.35 -6.58
N ILE A 112 12.32 -2.83 -6.45
CA ILE A 112 12.87 -3.30 -5.18
C ILE A 112 14.37 -3.00 -5.10
N PHE A 113 14.77 -2.17 -4.14
CA PHE A 113 16.16 -1.74 -4.03
C PHE A 113 16.90 -2.49 -2.92
N PRO A 114 18.19 -2.82 -3.12
CA PRO A 114 19.05 -3.27 -2.05
C PRO A 114 19.55 -2.09 -1.20
N ASP A 115 20.06 -2.37 0.00
CA ASP A 115 20.74 -1.38 0.85
C ASP A 115 21.88 -0.68 0.12
N LYS A 116 22.61 -1.44 -0.70
CA LYS A 116 23.74 -1.05 -1.53
C LYS A 116 23.90 -2.14 -2.61
N PRO A 117 24.69 -1.92 -3.67
CA PRO A 117 24.91 -2.95 -4.68
C PRO A 117 25.38 -4.27 -4.05
N THR A 118 24.87 -5.36 -4.59
CA THR A 118 25.15 -6.72 -4.10
C THR A 118 26.02 -7.49 -5.08
N GLY A 119 26.23 -8.78 -4.82
CA GLY A 119 26.92 -9.67 -5.76
C GLY A 119 28.30 -9.15 -6.21
N PRO A 120 28.70 -9.42 -7.45
CA PRO A 120 29.93 -8.91 -8.04
C PRO A 120 30.06 -7.37 -8.07
N SER A 121 28.95 -6.64 -7.98
CA SER A 121 28.96 -5.17 -7.94
C SER A 121 29.22 -4.56 -6.55
N GLU A 122 29.23 -5.37 -5.47
CA GLU A 122 29.31 -4.87 -4.07
C GLU A 122 30.55 -4.00 -3.79
N SER A 123 31.70 -4.32 -4.41
CA SER A 123 32.97 -3.61 -4.19
C SER A 123 33.28 -2.55 -5.24
N LEU A 124 32.40 -2.35 -6.23
CA LEU A 124 32.66 -1.47 -7.37
C LEU A 124 32.27 -0.01 -7.11
N GLY A 125 31.62 0.27 -5.98
CA GLY A 125 31.26 1.64 -5.59
C GLY A 125 30.20 2.27 -6.49
N PHE A 126 29.37 1.45 -7.17
CA PHE A 126 28.35 1.97 -8.08
C PHE A 126 27.29 2.79 -7.35
N MET A 127 26.85 2.39 -6.16
CA MET A 127 25.94 3.17 -5.31
C MET A 127 26.38 3.03 -3.85
N ALA A 128 26.19 4.07 -3.05
CA ALA A 128 26.42 4.03 -1.61
C ALA A 128 25.22 3.41 -0.85
N PHE A 129 25.41 3.21 0.45
CA PHE A 129 24.36 2.70 1.33
C PHE A 129 23.15 3.66 1.36
N ASP A 130 21.95 3.10 1.18
CA ASP A 130 20.65 3.78 1.05
C ASP A 130 20.50 4.77 -0.12
N GLU A 131 21.51 4.93 -0.98
CA GLU A 131 21.45 5.86 -2.11
C GLU A 131 20.26 5.56 -3.02
N ALA A 132 20.01 4.28 -3.31
CA ALA A 132 18.89 3.86 -4.16
C ALA A 132 17.52 4.21 -3.54
N ASN A 133 17.37 4.06 -2.22
CA ASN A 133 16.12 4.36 -1.53
C ASN A 133 15.81 5.87 -1.46
N HIS A 134 16.84 6.71 -1.59
CA HIS A 134 16.73 8.16 -1.57
C HIS A 134 16.88 8.80 -2.95
N THR A 135 17.09 8.00 -3.99
CA THR A 135 17.17 8.48 -5.37
C THR A 135 15.80 8.36 -6.02
N LYS A 136 15.37 9.44 -6.65
CA LYS A 136 14.12 9.50 -7.42
C LYS A 136 14.14 8.44 -8.54
N ILE A 137 13.04 7.70 -8.71
CA ILE A 137 12.82 6.85 -9.89
C ILE A 137 12.81 7.75 -11.13
N THR A 138 13.69 7.47 -12.09
CA THR A 138 13.88 8.33 -13.26
C THR A 138 12.60 8.49 -14.09
N GLU A 139 11.98 7.39 -14.49
CA GLU A 139 10.74 7.40 -15.26
C GLU A 139 10.00 6.06 -15.12
N MET A 140 8.71 6.11 -14.85
CA MET A 140 7.81 4.97 -15.01
C MET A 140 6.51 5.43 -15.68
N SER A 141 6.33 5.09 -16.96
CA SER A 141 5.21 5.64 -17.74
C SER A 141 4.61 4.66 -18.75
N ASN A 142 3.30 4.71 -18.96
CA ASN A 142 2.60 3.97 -20.02
C ASN A 142 2.88 2.45 -20.04
N ASN A 143 2.92 1.81 -18.87
CA ASN A 143 3.08 0.35 -18.79
C ASN A 143 1.75 -0.33 -18.49
N ALA A 144 1.65 -1.60 -18.87
CA ALA A 144 0.47 -2.44 -18.63
C ALA A 144 0.86 -3.72 -17.86
N ALA A 145 0.04 -4.13 -16.88
CA ALA A 145 0.25 -5.38 -16.15
C ALA A 145 -1.06 -6.14 -15.97
N HIS A 146 -1.11 -7.40 -16.41
CA HIS A 146 -2.29 -8.24 -16.20
C HIS A 146 -2.00 -9.72 -15.98
N SER A 147 -2.95 -10.41 -15.35
CA SER A 147 -2.85 -11.85 -15.08
C SER A 147 -1.66 -12.23 -14.21
N ASN A 148 -1.14 -11.30 -13.42
CA ASN A 148 -0.03 -11.52 -12.50
C ASN A 148 -0.55 -11.76 -11.08
N ASN A 149 0.33 -12.19 -10.18
CA ASN A 149 0.03 -12.10 -8.75
C ASN A 149 -0.08 -10.62 -8.33
N HIS A 150 0.95 -9.81 -8.55
CA HIS A 150 0.81 -8.34 -8.39
C HIS A 150 1.12 -7.66 -9.72
N GLY A 151 0.34 -6.68 -10.14
CA GLY A 151 0.58 -5.93 -11.37
C GLY A 151 1.82 -5.04 -11.23
N LEU A 152 1.77 -4.10 -10.29
CA LEU A 152 2.85 -3.20 -9.90
C LEU A 152 3.16 -3.36 -8.42
N PHE A 153 4.39 -3.71 -8.06
CA PHE A 153 4.79 -3.90 -6.68
C PHE A 153 6.03 -3.05 -6.36
N ILE A 154 5.85 -2.01 -5.54
CA ILE A 154 6.89 -1.10 -5.06
C ILE A 154 6.98 -1.26 -3.54
N ASP A 155 7.67 -2.31 -3.12
CA ASP A 155 7.95 -2.58 -1.71
C ASP A 155 9.05 -3.64 -1.63
N ASN A 156 9.30 -4.08 -0.40
CA ASN A 156 10.36 -4.95 0.01
C ASN A 156 11.75 -4.36 -0.25
N ARG A 157 12.73 -5.08 0.27
CA ARG A 157 14.12 -4.67 0.27
C ARG A 157 14.98 -5.90 0.12
N ILE A 158 16.03 -5.78 -0.69
CA ILE A 158 17.01 -6.86 -0.84
C ILE A 158 18.06 -6.68 0.26
N LYS A 159 18.17 -7.68 1.14
CA LYS A 159 19.15 -7.69 2.24
C LYS A 159 20.10 -8.86 2.10
N LYS A 160 21.36 -8.62 2.43
CA LYS A 160 22.39 -9.66 2.55
C LYS A 160 22.35 -10.21 3.98
N ILE A 161 21.90 -11.46 4.14
CA ILE A 161 21.84 -12.15 5.43
C ILE A 161 22.81 -13.33 5.38
N GLY A 162 23.95 -13.17 6.05
CA GLY A 162 25.08 -14.09 5.88
C GLY A 162 25.59 -14.06 4.43
N ASN A 163 25.51 -15.21 3.75
CA ASN A 163 25.94 -15.34 2.36
C ASN A 163 24.78 -15.35 1.35
N GLU A 164 23.54 -15.14 1.80
CA GLU A 164 22.35 -15.17 0.94
C GLU A 164 21.75 -13.77 0.76
N LEU A 165 21.23 -13.51 -0.43
CA LEU A 165 20.34 -12.37 -0.68
C LEU A 165 18.90 -12.81 -0.39
N LYS A 166 18.23 -12.05 0.47
CA LYS A 166 16.84 -12.29 0.86
C LYS A 166 15.99 -11.05 0.59
N VAL A 167 14.73 -11.28 0.31
CA VAL A 167 13.71 -10.24 0.21
C VAL A 167 13.06 -10.14 1.58
N GLU A 168 13.38 -9.10 2.34
CA GLU A 168 12.88 -8.94 3.71
C GLU A 168 12.76 -7.49 4.12
N GLY A 169 11.70 -7.17 4.86
CA GLY A 169 11.43 -5.85 5.38
C GLY A 169 10.74 -4.95 4.36
N THR A 170 10.78 -3.66 4.66
CA THR A 170 10.09 -2.60 3.91
C THR A 170 11.11 -1.81 3.09
N ASN A 171 10.67 -1.23 1.97
CA ASN A 171 11.60 -0.56 1.06
C ASN A 171 12.28 0.69 1.66
N GLY A 172 11.61 1.39 2.60
CA GLY A 172 12.10 2.66 3.13
C GLY A 172 12.29 3.74 2.06
N TYR A 173 11.56 3.64 0.94
CA TYR A 173 11.75 4.52 -0.21
C TYR A 173 11.27 5.95 0.12
N TYR A 174 12.16 6.93 0.01
CA TYR A 174 11.91 8.31 0.40
C TYR A 174 12.87 9.25 -0.34
N PRO A 175 12.54 9.68 -1.57
CA PRO A 175 13.46 10.40 -2.44
C PRO A 175 13.82 11.78 -1.88
N ARG A 176 15.11 12.15 -1.97
CA ARG A 176 15.67 13.40 -1.46
C ARG A 176 16.28 14.21 -2.59
N THR A 177 16.39 15.53 -2.42
CA THR A 177 17.09 16.38 -3.41
C THR A 177 18.57 16.04 -3.49
N MET A 178 19.18 15.67 -2.35
CA MET A 178 20.52 15.10 -2.28
C MET A 178 20.45 13.70 -1.63
N PRO A 179 20.47 12.61 -2.42
CA PRO A 179 20.21 11.24 -1.93
C PRO A 179 21.11 10.77 -0.78
N LEU A 180 22.35 11.28 -0.70
CA LEU A 180 23.34 10.87 0.31
C LEU A 180 23.38 11.76 1.55
N ASP A 181 22.68 12.90 1.57
CA ASP A 181 22.69 13.80 2.72
C ASP A 181 21.52 13.44 3.67
N PRO A 182 21.81 12.88 4.86
CA PRO A 182 20.78 12.46 5.80
C PRO A 182 19.99 13.63 6.38
N LYS A 183 20.53 14.86 6.31
CA LYS A 183 19.90 16.09 6.81
C LYS A 183 19.12 16.86 5.74
N ASN A 184 19.16 16.38 4.50
CA ASN A 184 18.50 17.02 3.37
C ASN A 184 16.98 16.79 3.42
N SER A 185 16.24 17.77 2.92
CA SER A 185 14.79 17.70 2.80
C SER A 185 14.35 16.65 1.78
N LEU A 186 13.07 16.29 1.85
CA LEU A 186 12.44 15.58 0.76
C LEU A 186 12.59 16.32 -0.57
N ALA A 187 12.55 15.57 -1.67
CA ALA A 187 12.39 16.13 -3.02
C ALA A 187 10.93 16.58 -3.27
N GLU A 188 10.37 17.43 -2.40
CA GLU A 188 8.97 17.89 -2.49
C GLU A 188 8.71 18.66 -3.79
N ASP A 189 9.69 19.42 -4.27
CA ASP A 189 9.62 20.16 -5.54
C ASP A 189 9.79 19.27 -6.78
N ASP A 190 10.18 18.01 -6.61
CA ASP A 190 10.41 17.06 -7.70
C ASP A 190 9.98 15.62 -7.35
N PRO A 191 8.68 15.37 -7.12
CA PRO A 191 8.20 14.06 -6.69
C PRO A 191 8.31 13.01 -7.81
N VAL A 192 8.11 11.74 -7.44
CA VAL A 192 8.04 10.63 -8.40
C VAL A 192 6.64 10.58 -9.00
N TYR A 193 6.55 10.49 -10.33
CA TYR A 193 5.30 10.27 -11.04
C TYR A 193 5.29 8.88 -11.69
N ILE A 194 4.20 8.14 -11.47
CA ILE A 194 3.87 6.91 -12.18
C ILE A 194 2.66 7.22 -13.06
N ASP A 195 2.90 7.43 -14.34
CA ASP A 195 1.91 7.97 -15.27
C ASP A 195 1.40 6.89 -16.23
N TYR A 196 0.10 6.90 -16.52
CA TYR A 196 -0.51 6.02 -17.54
C TYR A 196 -0.28 4.52 -17.29
N GLN A 197 -0.13 4.12 -16.03
CA GLN A 197 -0.05 2.71 -15.70
C GLN A 197 -1.45 2.08 -15.81
N THR A 198 -1.55 0.92 -16.47
CA THR A 198 -2.81 0.19 -16.63
C THR A 198 -2.68 -1.20 -16.02
N CYS A 199 -3.57 -1.57 -15.10
CA CYS A 199 -3.52 -2.88 -14.44
C CYS A 199 -4.91 -3.54 -14.42
N TRP A 200 -4.98 -4.83 -14.75
CA TRP A 200 -6.24 -5.57 -14.68
C TRP A 200 -6.00 -7.07 -14.43
N LYS A 201 -6.97 -7.75 -13.81
CA LYS A 201 -6.92 -9.21 -13.61
C LYS A 201 -5.63 -9.72 -12.95
N ASN A 202 -5.01 -8.92 -12.09
CA ASN A 202 -3.93 -9.38 -11.23
C ASN A 202 -4.52 -9.91 -9.92
N ARG A 203 -3.77 -10.64 -9.08
CA ARG A 203 -4.20 -10.81 -7.67
C ARG A 203 -4.36 -9.48 -6.99
N GLU A 204 -3.41 -8.61 -7.25
CA GLU A 204 -3.43 -7.23 -6.82
C GLU A 204 -2.90 -6.33 -7.92
N ASN A 205 -3.62 -5.30 -8.35
CA ASN A 205 -3.17 -4.46 -9.46
C ASN A 205 -1.95 -3.61 -9.15
N ALA A 206 -1.87 -3.05 -7.94
CA ALA A 206 -0.67 -2.42 -7.44
C ALA A 206 -0.35 -2.96 -6.05
N TRP A 207 0.74 -2.49 -5.43
CA TRP A 207 1.06 -2.38 -4.01
C TRP A 207 2.19 -1.35 -3.98
N ILE A 208 1.97 -0.20 -3.36
CA ILE A 208 2.92 0.90 -3.42
C ILE A 208 3.25 1.37 -2.00
N ARG A 209 4.51 1.24 -1.63
CA ARG A 209 5.11 1.82 -0.43
C ARG A 209 6.17 2.84 -0.84
N GLY A 210 6.21 3.98 -0.14
CA GLY A 210 7.26 4.97 -0.31
C GLY A 210 6.74 6.40 -0.32
N GLY A 211 7.58 7.37 0.07
CA GLY A 211 7.19 8.78 0.11
C GLY A 211 7.20 9.47 -1.26
N LEU A 212 6.31 10.44 -1.44
CA LEU A 212 6.24 11.32 -2.63
C LEU A 212 6.08 10.60 -3.98
N ILE A 213 5.29 9.53 -4.00
CA ILE A 213 4.89 8.85 -5.25
C ILE A 213 3.47 9.32 -5.61
N PHE A 214 3.34 9.93 -6.78
CA PHE A 214 2.07 10.34 -7.37
C PHE A 214 1.72 9.39 -8.52
N VAL A 215 0.53 8.81 -8.45
CA VAL A 215 0.03 7.88 -9.46
C VAL A 215 -1.05 8.59 -10.26
N ARG A 216 -0.85 8.76 -11.57
CA ARG A 216 -1.73 9.61 -12.40
C ARG A 216 -2.14 8.93 -13.68
N TRP A 217 -3.37 9.23 -14.12
CA TRP A 217 -3.95 8.60 -15.31
C TRP A 217 -3.89 7.08 -15.23
N PHE A 218 -3.99 6.56 -14.01
CA PHE A 218 -3.98 5.14 -13.72
C PHE A 218 -5.35 4.58 -14.08
N SER A 219 -5.35 3.51 -14.87
CA SER A 219 -6.56 2.78 -15.21
C SER A 219 -6.46 1.40 -14.62
N SER A 220 -7.26 1.13 -13.62
CA SER A 220 -7.16 -0.09 -12.87
C SER A 220 -8.52 -0.67 -12.55
N SER A 221 -8.52 -1.93 -12.17
CA SER A 221 -9.60 -2.50 -11.40
C SER A 221 -9.20 -2.59 -9.92
N ASP A 222 -8.44 -1.64 -9.31
CA ASP A 222 -8.28 -1.28 -7.84
C ASP A 222 -6.87 -0.54 -7.46
N GLN A 223 -6.50 -0.01 -6.21
CA GLN A 223 -5.24 0.67 -5.51
C GLN A 223 -4.72 2.10 -5.92
N GLU A 224 -3.78 2.87 -5.26
CA GLU A 224 -3.36 3.36 -3.89
C GLU A 224 -2.08 4.29 -3.95
N GLN A 225 -1.97 5.30 -3.04
CA GLN A 225 -1.01 6.45 -2.91
C GLN A 225 -1.06 7.59 -3.94
N PHE A 226 -0.97 8.85 -3.45
CA PHE A 226 -1.42 10.11 -4.10
C PHE A 226 -1.94 9.85 -5.50
N ILE A 227 -3.15 9.34 -5.55
CA ILE A 227 -3.71 8.93 -6.81
C ILE A 227 -4.58 10.07 -7.28
N GLU A 228 -4.27 10.55 -8.48
CA GLU A 228 -5.03 11.61 -9.08
C GLU A 228 -5.42 11.30 -10.51
N LYS A 229 -6.54 11.86 -10.97
CA LYS A 229 -6.95 11.85 -12.39
C LYS A 229 -7.01 10.42 -12.95
N SER A 230 -7.57 9.50 -12.17
CA SER A 230 -7.49 8.05 -12.41
C SER A 230 -8.87 7.41 -12.49
N VAL A 231 -8.92 6.20 -13.06
CA VAL A 231 -10.15 5.47 -13.35
C VAL A 231 -10.08 4.08 -12.71
N PHE A 232 -11.14 3.74 -11.97
CA PHE A 232 -11.32 2.42 -11.39
C PHE A 232 -12.60 1.77 -11.87
N ILE A 233 -12.48 0.54 -12.37
CA ILE A 233 -13.59 -0.23 -12.89
C ILE A 233 -13.71 -1.53 -12.10
N GLY A 234 -14.77 -1.67 -11.30
CA GLY A 234 -14.99 -2.86 -10.48
C GLY A 234 -15.26 -4.12 -11.31
N GLU A 235 -16.05 -4.00 -12.38
CA GLU A 235 -16.34 -5.09 -13.30
C GLU A 235 -16.23 -4.70 -14.77
N THR A 236 -15.74 -5.64 -15.58
CA THR A 236 -15.63 -5.48 -17.04
C THR A 236 -16.33 -6.62 -17.76
N ASP A 237 -16.69 -6.38 -19.02
CA ASP A 237 -17.26 -7.40 -19.92
C ASP A 237 -16.23 -8.50 -20.26
N ASN A 238 -14.94 -8.27 -19.98
CA ASN A 238 -13.90 -9.27 -20.10
C ASN A 238 -13.93 -10.23 -18.90
N ILE A 239 -14.88 -11.16 -18.90
CA ILE A 239 -15.11 -12.10 -17.80
C ILE A 239 -14.00 -13.14 -17.61
N GLY A 240 -13.09 -13.32 -18.57
CA GLY A 240 -12.01 -14.31 -18.47
C GLY A 240 -12.50 -15.76 -18.54
N GLU A 241 -11.67 -16.69 -18.08
CA GLU A 241 -11.99 -18.13 -18.10
C GLU A 241 -12.87 -18.52 -16.90
N PRO A 242 -13.88 -19.38 -17.08
CA PRO A 242 -14.69 -19.90 -15.98
C PRO A 242 -13.83 -20.53 -14.88
N THR A 243 -14.23 -20.32 -13.62
CA THR A 243 -13.51 -20.81 -12.45
C THR A 243 -14.42 -21.67 -11.57
N GLU A 244 -13.88 -22.75 -11.02
CA GLU A 244 -14.54 -23.55 -9.98
C GLU A 244 -13.94 -23.22 -8.61
N VAL A 245 -14.80 -22.88 -7.65
CA VAL A 245 -14.38 -22.51 -6.28
C VAL A 245 -15.06 -23.41 -5.27
N TRP A 246 -14.32 -23.85 -4.26
CA TRP A 246 -14.89 -24.58 -3.13
C TRP A 246 -15.58 -23.60 -2.17
N SER A 247 -16.90 -23.70 -2.03
CA SER A 247 -17.64 -22.93 -1.03
C SER A 247 -17.61 -23.65 0.31
N SER A 248 -16.95 -23.07 1.30
CA SER A 248 -16.95 -23.59 2.67
C SER A 248 -18.34 -23.48 3.31
N THR A 249 -19.12 -22.44 2.96
CA THR A 249 -20.48 -22.22 3.49
C THR A 249 -21.46 -23.27 2.97
N LEU A 250 -21.36 -23.62 1.67
CA LEU A 250 -22.28 -24.58 1.04
C LEU A 250 -21.72 -26.01 0.99
N ASN A 251 -20.46 -26.21 1.39
CA ASN A 251 -19.73 -27.47 1.38
C ASN A 251 -19.78 -28.18 0.01
N ARG A 252 -19.57 -27.42 -1.08
CA ARG A 252 -19.57 -27.93 -2.46
C ARG A 252 -18.76 -27.03 -3.40
N LEU A 253 -18.39 -27.56 -4.56
CA LEU A 253 -17.86 -26.76 -5.68
C LEU A 253 -18.98 -25.90 -6.29
N LEU A 254 -18.65 -24.64 -6.54
CA LEU A 254 -19.46 -23.68 -7.28
C LEU A 254 -18.74 -23.32 -8.58
N GLY A 255 -19.45 -23.46 -9.70
CA GLY A 255 -18.97 -22.97 -10.99
C GLY A 255 -19.34 -21.50 -11.18
N TYR A 256 -18.34 -20.67 -11.46
CA TYR A 256 -18.51 -19.27 -11.84
C TYR A 256 -18.24 -19.14 -13.35
N PRO A 257 -19.13 -18.46 -14.11
CA PRO A 257 -18.97 -18.28 -15.56
C PRO A 257 -17.88 -17.24 -15.91
N ARG A 258 -17.00 -16.93 -14.97
CA ARG A 258 -15.95 -15.92 -15.07
C ARG A 258 -14.73 -16.33 -14.26
N TYR A 259 -13.62 -15.66 -14.51
CA TYR A 259 -12.41 -15.79 -13.72
C TYR A 259 -12.63 -15.17 -12.35
N LEU A 260 -12.17 -15.87 -11.31
CA LEU A 260 -12.03 -15.34 -9.96
C LEU A 260 -10.56 -15.36 -9.58
N VAL A 261 -10.02 -14.21 -9.26
CA VAL A 261 -8.64 -13.97 -8.85
C VAL A 261 -8.31 -14.66 -7.55
N ILE A 262 -9.31 -14.82 -6.68
CA ILE A 262 -9.18 -15.53 -5.41
C ILE A 262 -10.04 -16.80 -5.50
N PRO A 263 -9.60 -17.82 -6.25
CA PRO A 263 -10.38 -19.03 -6.53
C PRO A 263 -10.55 -19.97 -5.32
N TRP A 264 -10.12 -19.53 -4.13
CA TRP A 264 -10.34 -20.21 -2.86
C TRP A 264 -11.28 -19.45 -1.93
N ASP A 265 -11.80 -18.29 -2.35
CA ASP A 265 -12.74 -17.48 -1.58
C ASP A 265 -13.93 -17.06 -2.47
N ASP A 266 -15.06 -17.76 -2.33
CA ASP A 266 -16.27 -17.56 -3.14
C ASP A 266 -17.04 -16.28 -2.79
N LYS A 267 -16.60 -15.53 -1.78
CA LYS A 267 -17.24 -14.30 -1.28
C LYS A 267 -16.27 -13.13 -1.18
N TYR A 268 -15.12 -13.23 -1.82
CA TYR A 268 -14.13 -12.16 -1.82
C TYR A 268 -14.74 -10.85 -2.37
N PRO A 269 -14.66 -9.73 -1.64
CA PRO A 269 -15.25 -8.48 -2.11
C PRO A 269 -14.42 -7.82 -3.22
N ILE A 270 -15.07 -7.13 -4.16
CA ILE A 270 -14.38 -6.21 -5.09
C ILE A 270 -14.02 -4.92 -4.35
N GLN A 271 -12.77 -4.46 -4.43
CA GLN A 271 -12.28 -3.37 -3.58
C GLN A 271 -11.52 -2.29 -4.35
N GLY A 272 -12.22 -1.25 -4.84
CA GLY A 272 -11.69 -0.12 -5.64
C GLY A 272 -10.37 0.48 -5.15
N PHE A 273 -10.46 1.58 -4.42
CA PHE A 273 -9.31 2.13 -3.71
C PHE A 273 -9.32 1.57 -2.30
N ILE A 274 -8.17 1.14 -1.80
CA ILE A 274 -8.03 0.63 -0.42
C ILE A 274 -7.30 1.68 0.44
N PHE A 275 -7.73 1.87 1.68
CA PHE A 275 -7.02 2.68 2.67
C PHE A 275 -6.27 1.76 3.64
N TYR A 276 -5.01 2.08 3.90
CA TYR A 276 -4.08 1.41 4.81
C TYR A 276 -3.19 2.42 5.61
N ASP A 277 -2.11 1.95 6.23
CA ASP A 277 -1.36 2.52 7.39
C ASP A 277 -0.86 3.97 7.21
N GLY A 278 -0.59 4.40 5.98
CA GLY A 278 -0.03 5.72 5.72
C GLY A 278 -1.05 6.86 5.57
N PRO A 279 -0.62 8.13 5.54
CA PRO A 279 -1.44 9.18 4.94
C PRO A 279 -1.56 8.91 3.44
N VAL A 280 -2.80 8.81 2.95
CA VAL A 280 -3.11 8.73 1.52
C VAL A 280 -4.19 9.65 1.08
N TYR A 281 -4.05 10.00 -0.18
CA TYR A 281 -4.84 11.01 -0.83
C TYR A 281 -5.33 10.45 -2.15
N ALA A 282 -6.64 10.51 -2.34
CA ALA A 282 -7.33 10.06 -3.53
C ALA A 282 -8.13 11.23 -4.09
N GLU A 283 -7.70 11.78 -5.23
CA GLU A 283 -8.24 13.01 -5.80
C GLU A 283 -8.66 12.84 -7.26
N SER A 284 -9.75 13.47 -7.68
CA SER A 284 -10.17 13.47 -9.09
C SER A 284 -10.27 12.06 -9.69
N ILE A 285 -10.95 11.15 -8.99
CA ILE A 285 -11.08 9.75 -9.38
C ILE A 285 -12.47 9.49 -9.94
N TRP A 286 -12.53 8.72 -11.03
CA TRP A 286 -13.78 8.15 -11.55
C TRP A 286 -13.89 6.66 -11.21
N PHE A 287 -14.93 6.28 -10.48
CA PHE A 287 -15.27 4.89 -10.20
C PHE A 287 -16.48 4.44 -11.01
N ASP A 288 -16.44 3.25 -11.60
CA ASP A 288 -17.61 2.63 -12.23
C ASP A 288 -17.68 1.12 -11.98
N LYS A 289 -18.86 0.53 -12.18
CA LYS A 289 -19.09 -0.92 -12.17
C LYS A 289 -18.79 -1.65 -10.85
N PHE A 290 -18.97 -0.97 -9.72
CA PHE A 290 -18.94 -1.60 -8.39
C PHE A 290 -20.32 -2.17 -8.01
N THR A 291 -20.87 -3.04 -8.86
CA THR A 291 -22.25 -3.55 -8.68
C THR A 291 -22.37 -4.51 -7.51
N LEU A 292 -23.51 -4.49 -6.84
CA LEU A 292 -23.84 -5.44 -5.78
C LEU A 292 -24.35 -6.75 -6.39
N THR A 293 -23.78 -7.88 -5.99
CA THR A 293 -24.25 -9.21 -6.40
C THR A 293 -24.70 -10.01 -5.19
N THR A 294 -25.42 -11.12 -5.41
CA THR A 294 -25.74 -12.07 -4.34
C THR A 294 -24.53 -12.88 -3.86
N ASN A 295 -23.44 -12.87 -4.63
CA ASN A 295 -22.28 -13.75 -4.40
C ASN A 295 -21.17 -13.02 -3.63
N TYR A 296 -20.96 -11.74 -3.93
CA TYR A 296 -19.94 -10.90 -3.29
C TYR A 296 -20.40 -9.45 -3.19
N THR A 297 -19.82 -8.76 -2.22
CA THR A 297 -19.96 -7.31 -2.05
C THR A 297 -18.90 -6.56 -2.84
N SER A 298 -19.12 -5.27 -3.05
CA SER A 298 -18.17 -4.40 -3.74
C SER A 298 -18.17 -3.02 -3.09
N GLY A 299 -17.07 -2.29 -3.22
CA GLY A 299 -16.96 -0.89 -2.81
C GLY A 299 -15.93 -0.16 -3.65
N ALA A 300 -16.26 1.07 -4.05
CA ALA A 300 -15.33 1.94 -4.76
C ALA A 300 -14.21 2.47 -3.85
N LEU A 301 -14.53 2.86 -2.61
CA LEU A 301 -13.58 3.18 -1.55
C LEU A 301 -13.70 2.13 -0.45
N THR A 302 -12.60 1.51 -0.06
CA THR A 302 -12.57 0.41 0.91
C THR A 302 -11.30 0.50 1.75
N PHE A 303 -11.09 -0.47 2.65
CA PHE A 303 -10.00 -0.46 3.61
C PHE A 303 -9.32 -1.82 3.62
N LEU A 304 -8.05 -1.85 4.03
CA LEU A 304 -7.31 -3.10 4.06
C LEU A 304 -7.99 -4.03 5.06
N ARG A 305 -8.30 -5.25 4.61
CA ARG A 305 -8.93 -6.28 5.44
C ARG A 305 -7.88 -7.07 6.20
N ASN A 306 -8.24 -7.60 7.36
CA ASN A 306 -7.30 -8.34 8.22
C ASN A 306 -6.10 -7.47 8.58
N ASN A 307 -6.38 -6.21 8.87
CA ASN A 307 -5.38 -5.20 9.06
C ASN A 307 -5.03 -5.01 10.53
N LEU A 308 -3.76 -5.21 10.85
CA LEU A 308 -3.21 -4.97 12.18
C LEU A 308 -2.89 -3.49 12.44
N PHE A 309 -2.66 -2.70 11.38
CA PHE A 309 -2.12 -1.33 11.50
C PHE A 309 -3.19 -0.28 11.19
N SER A 310 -3.35 0.71 12.06
CA SER A 310 -4.40 1.71 11.93
C SER A 310 -4.21 2.62 10.72
N SER A 311 -5.31 2.88 9.99
CA SER A 311 -5.32 3.87 8.90
C SER A 311 -4.98 5.27 9.41
N SER A 312 -4.35 6.09 8.57
CA SER A 312 -4.07 7.47 8.96
C SER A 312 -5.34 8.33 9.00
N SER A 313 -5.59 8.97 10.14
CA SER A 313 -6.70 9.92 10.33
C SER A 313 -6.68 11.16 9.42
N VAL A 314 -5.54 11.43 8.76
CA VAL A 314 -5.39 12.55 7.82
C VAL A 314 -5.51 12.12 6.35
N SER A 315 -5.65 10.82 6.08
CA SER A 315 -5.97 10.32 4.75
C SER A 315 -7.29 10.89 4.27
N HIS A 316 -7.36 11.35 3.02
CA HIS A 316 -8.57 11.98 2.51
C HIS A 316 -8.86 11.70 1.05
N VAL A 317 -10.10 12.02 0.67
CA VAL A 317 -10.62 11.98 -0.68
C VAL A 317 -11.19 13.34 -1.06
N MET A 318 -11.11 13.68 -2.34
CA MET A 318 -11.78 14.83 -2.93
C MET A 318 -12.00 14.66 -4.44
N ASP A 319 -12.95 15.40 -5.01
CA ASP A 319 -13.35 15.36 -6.41
C ASP A 319 -13.63 13.92 -6.93
N ILE A 320 -14.25 13.09 -6.10
CA ILE A 320 -14.63 11.72 -6.47
C ILE A 320 -15.91 11.73 -7.31
N LYS A 321 -15.92 10.95 -8.39
CA LYS A 321 -17.05 10.83 -9.31
C LYS A 321 -17.41 9.36 -9.55
N TYR A 322 -18.69 9.10 -9.78
CA TYR A 322 -19.23 7.75 -9.92
C TYR A 322 -20.05 7.58 -11.20
N GLY A 323 -19.82 6.47 -11.92
CA GLY A 323 -20.63 6.00 -13.04
C GLY A 323 -21.88 5.22 -12.63
N PHE A 324 -22.10 5.07 -11.33
CA PHE A 324 -23.24 4.37 -10.72
C PHE A 324 -23.88 5.20 -9.62
N VAL A 325 -25.10 4.82 -9.22
CA VAL A 325 -25.85 5.46 -8.13
C VAL A 325 -25.80 4.60 -6.89
N ASP A 326 -25.28 5.12 -5.78
CA ASP A 326 -25.28 4.42 -4.49
C ASP A 326 -26.62 4.56 -3.75
N PRO A 327 -27.23 3.45 -3.24
CA PRO A 327 -26.69 2.08 -3.21
C PRO A 327 -27.15 1.19 -4.36
N THR A 328 -28.04 1.67 -5.23
CA THR A 328 -28.75 0.84 -6.21
C THR A 328 -27.88 0.23 -7.31
N GLY A 329 -26.79 0.90 -7.67
CA GLY A 329 -25.85 0.49 -8.71
C GLY A 329 -24.46 0.13 -8.16
N GLY A 330 -24.23 0.29 -6.86
CA GLY A 330 -22.96 0.00 -6.20
C GLY A 330 -22.75 0.77 -4.90
N ASN A 331 -21.71 0.43 -4.15
CA ASN A 331 -21.32 1.17 -2.94
C ASN A 331 -20.17 2.14 -3.24
N CYS A 332 -20.35 3.42 -2.88
CA CYS A 332 -19.27 4.40 -2.88
C CYS A 332 -18.19 4.04 -1.85
N VAL A 333 -18.61 3.55 -0.67
CA VAL A 333 -17.73 3.10 0.41
C VAL A 333 -18.20 1.74 0.91
N TYR A 334 -17.29 0.82 1.22
CA TYR A 334 -17.64 -0.43 1.88
C TYR A 334 -16.53 -0.94 2.79
N ASP A 335 -16.88 -1.30 4.03
CA ASP A 335 -15.95 -1.98 4.92
C ASP A 335 -16.66 -2.84 5.99
N GLY A 336 -16.42 -4.15 5.95
CA GLY A 336 -17.05 -5.13 6.84
C GLY A 336 -16.38 -5.28 8.21
N ASP A 337 -16.94 -6.14 9.05
CA ASP A 337 -16.37 -6.59 10.32
C ASP A 337 -16.43 -8.12 10.37
N VAL A 338 -16.10 -8.74 11.51
CA VAL A 338 -16.19 -10.21 11.70
C VAL A 338 -17.55 -10.84 11.37
N THR A 339 -18.62 -10.05 11.24
CA THR A 339 -19.94 -10.57 10.81
C THR A 339 -20.04 -10.77 9.29
N VAL A 340 -19.06 -10.26 8.54
CA VAL A 340 -18.94 -10.36 7.09
C VAL A 340 -17.79 -11.28 6.75
N HIS A 341 -18.03 -12.24 5.86
CA HIS A 341 -17.00 -13.17 5.40
C HIS A 341 -15.77 -12.44 4.86
N GLY A 342 -14.58 -12.88 5.29
CA GLY A 342 -13.30 -12.32 4.86
C GLY A 342 -12.87 -11.02 5.55
N PHE A 343 -13.70 -10.46 6.44
CA PHE A 343 -13.35 -9.32 7.28
C PHE A 343 -13.06 -9.77 8.71
N SER A 344 -12.28 -8.96 9.43
CA SER A 344 -11.96 -9.19 10.84
C SER A 344 -12.14 -7.92 11.67
N ASN A 345 -11.79 -8.02 12.95
CA ASN A 345 -11.74 -6.92 13.91
C ASN A 345 -10.34 -6.88 14.53
N LEU A 346 -9.31 -6.91 13.69
CA LEU A 346 -7.97 -6.57 14.12
C LEU A 346 -7.90 -5.05 14.37
N ASP A 347 -6.85 -4.60 15.03
CA ASP A 347 -6.78 -3.23 15.57
C ASP A 347 -6.81 -2.16 14.45
N GLY A 348 -6.21 -2.47 13.29
CA GLY A 348 -6.32 -1.65 12.08
C GLY A 348 -7.71 -1.67 11.44
N ASP A 349 -8.41 -2.80 11.47
CA ASP A 349 -9.80 -2.90 10.95
C ASP A 349 -10.75 -2.01 11.78
N LYS A 350 -10.64 -2.04 13.12
CA LYS A 350 -11.51 -1.25 14.02
C LYS A 350 -11.33 0.26 13.83
N SER A 351 -10.14 0.67 13.41
CA SER A 351 -9.73 2.06 13.25
C SER A 351 -9.60 2.49 11.79
N ALA A 352 -10.23 1.76 10.87
CA ALA A 352 -10.31 2.12 9.46
C ALA A 352 -11.01 3.49 9.30
N THR A 353 -10.35 4.41 8.59
CA THR A 353 -10.88 5.76 8.37
C THR A 353 -10.30 6.47 7.16
N CYS A 354 -11.11 7.34 6.57
CA CYS A 354 -10.67 8.38 5.64
C CYS A 354 -11.54 9.63 5.81
N ARG A 355 -11.08 10.77 5.30
CA ARG A 355 -11.81 12.04 5.35
C ARG A 355 -12.36 12.40 3.97
N ASP A 356 -13.65 12.70 3.89
CA ASP A 356 -14.24 13.35 2.72
C ASP A 356 -14.08 14.87 2.87
N GLN A 357 -13.17 15.44 2.07
CA GLN A 357 -12.70 16.81 2.23
C GLN A 357 -13.63 17.83 1.56
N ASP A 358 -14.42 17.42 0.58
CA ASP A 358 -15.24 18.31 -0.24
C ASP A 358 -16.71 17.87 -0.38
N GLY A 359 -17.08 16.73 0.20
CA GLY A 359 -18.43 16.20 0.13
C GLY A 359 -18.69 15.35 -1.11
N SER A 360 -17.69 15.08 -1.94
CA SER A 360 -17.84 14.31 -3.18
C SER A 360 -18.26 12.85 -2.94
N VAL A 361 -18.05 12.33 -1.73
CA VAL A 361 -18.46 10.97 -1.34
C VAL A 361 -19.75 10.97 -0.51
N THR A 362 -19.85 11.89 0.45
CA THR A 362 -20.94 11.93 1.44
C THR A 362 -22.13 12.78 1.00
N ASN A 363 -21.97 13.62 -0.02
CA ASN A 363 -22.94 14.63 -0.46
C ASN A 363 -23.30 15.64 0.64
N LEU A 364 -22.35 15.94 1.53
CA LEU A 364 -22.47 16.91 2.62
C LEU A 364 -21.52 18.09 2.37
N THR A 365 -21.96 19.32 2.63
CA THR A 365 -21.16 20.53 2.38
C THR A 365 -20.04 20.73 3.42
N SER A 366 -20.15 20.05 4.55
CA SER A 366 -19.16 20.05 5.62
C SER A 366 -18.25 18.83 5.51
N ILE A 367 -16.95 19.02 5.73
CA ILE A 367 -15.96 17.94 5.83
C ILE A 367 -16.48 16.84 6.75
N GLN A 368 -16.42 15.59 6.30
CA GLN A 368 -16.78 14.42 7.10
C GLN A 368 -15.57 13.50 7.29
N GLN A 369 -15.42 12.94 8.48
CA GLN A 369 -14.63 11.73 8.65
C GLN A 369 -15.53 10.51 8.48
N ILE A 370 -15.10 9.56 7.64
CA ILE A 370 -15.73 8.26 7.48
C ILE A 370 -14.99 7.28 8.41
N VAL A 371 -15.72 6.66 9.33
CA VAL A 371 -15.15 5.81 10.41
C VAL A 371 -15.98 4.55 10.62
N LYS A 372 -15.40 3.54 11.27
CA LYS A 372 -16.16 2.40 11.77
C LYS A 372 -17.27 2.83 12.74
N PRO A 373 -18.47 2.20 12.72
CA PRO A 373 -19.61 2.58 13.53
C PRO A 373 -19.50 2.14 15.01
N GLY A 374 -18.27 2.01 15.52
CA GLY A 374 -18.00 1.65 16.91
C GLY A 374 -18.40 2.78 17.86
N ARG A 375 -18.89 2.43 19.04
CA ARG A 375 -19.27 3.41 20.07
C ARG A 375 -18.11 4.34 20.43
N PHE A 376 -16.88 3.82 20.37
CA PHE A 376 -15.67 4.56 20.68
C PHE A 376 -15.38 5.68 19.65
N TYR A 377 -15.62 5.42 18.37
CA TYR A 377 -15.29 6.32 17.26
C TYR A 377 -16.44 7.22 16.82
N THR A 378 -17.63 7.04 17.38
CA THR A 378 -18.85 7.76 16.97
C THR A 378 -19.50 8.52 18.12
N THR A 379 -20.25 9.57 17.78
CA THR A 379 -21.11 10.32 18.71
C THR A 379 -22.53 10.42 18.15
N ALA A 380 -23.46 11.02 18.90
CA ALA A 380 -24.83 11.27 18.43
C ALA A 380 -24.91 12.16 17.17
N SER A 381 -23.84 12.89 16.83
CA SER A 381 -23.75 13.70 15.61
C SER A 381 -23.34 12.91 14.36
N CYS A 382 -22.91 11.65 14.53
CA CYS A 382 -22.52 10.80 13.41
C CYS A 382 -23.74 10.14 12.75
N GLN A 383 -23.68 10.00 11.43
CA GLN A 383 -24.72 9.34 10.63
C GLN A 383 -24.22 7.99 10.14
N TYR A 384 -24.83 6.90 10.61
CA TYR A 384 -24.51 5.56 10.14
C TYR A 384 -25.17 5.26 8.79
N ARG A 385 -24.39 4.74 7.85
CA ARG A 385 -24.88 4.26 6.55
C ARG A 385 -24.70 2.75 6.45
N SER A 386 -25.81 2.03 6.58
CA SER A 386 -25.82 0.56 6.66
C SER A 386 -25.23 -0.14 5.42
N THR A 387 -25.40 0.44 4.23
CA THR A 387 -24.84 -0.11 2.98
C THR A 387 -23.32 0.00 2.94
N TRP A 388 -22.74 1.00 3.61
CA TRP A 388 -21.29 1.17 3.74
C TRP A 388 -20.70 0.37 4.89
N LYS A 389 -21.54 0.02 5.89
CA LYS A 389 -21.11 -0.46 7.21
C LYS A 389 -20.16 0.52 7.93
N MET A 390 -20.28 1.80 7.60
CA MET A 390 -19.46 2.90 8.10
C MET A 390 -20.35 4.07 8.56
N ALA A 391 -19.78 4.98 9.37
CA ALA A 391 -20.43 6.19 9.84
C ALA A 391 -19.73 7.44 9.28
N MET A 392 -20.53 8.47 8.98
CA MET A 392 -20.06 9.80 8.58
C MET A 392 -20.14 10.71 9.80
N CYS A 393 -19.02 11.30 10.21
CA CYS A 393 -18.91 12.08 11.43
C CYS A 393 -18.36 13.48 11.13
N PRO A 394 -18.93 14.56 11.68
CA PRO A 394 -18.49 15.93 11.45
C PRO A 394 -17.29 16.34 12.33
N HIS A 395 -16.52 15.37 12.82
CA HIS A 395 -15.44 15.58 13.80
C HIS A 395 -14.07 15.44 13.15
N LYS A 396 -13.06 16.03 13.79
CA LYS A 396 -11.66 15.74 13.48
C LYS A 396 -11.23 14.52 14.29
N TYR A 397 -10.28 13.76 13.76
CA TYR A 397 -9.74 12.58 14.42
C TYR A 397 -8.21 12.63 14.42
N ALA A 398 -7.59 11.98 15.39
CA ALA A 398 -6.15 11.72 15.44
C ALA A 398 -5.90 10.22 15.66
N LYS A 399 -4.73 9.77 15.20
CA LYS A 399 -4.13 8.49 15.59
C LYS A 399 -3.30 8.72 16.86
N LEU A 400 -3.52 7.89 17.87
CA LEU A 400 -2.76 7.85 19.11
C LEU A 400 -1.94 6.57 19.15
N ASP A 401 -0.63 6.70 19.13
CA ASP A 401 0.30 5.59 19.23
C ASP A 401 0.79 5.47 20.68
N VAL A 402 0.59 4.28 21.26
CA VAL A 402 1.05 3.92 22.61
C VAL A 402 2.17 2.90 22.47
N ASN A 403 3.41 3.34 22.65
CA ASN A 403 4.58 2.49 22.52
C ASN A 403 4.89 1.80 23.85
N ILE A 404 4.96 0.47 23.83
CA ILE A 404 5.27 -0.37 24.98
C ILE A 404 6.72 -0.87 24.85
N ASP A 405 7.40 -1.11 25.97
CA ASP A 405 8.80 -1.54 25.96
C ASP A 405 9.01 -2.91 25.30
N ASN A 406 9.71 -2.90 24.16
CA ASN A 406 10.09 -4.07 23.37
C ASN A 406 10.93 -5.10 24.14
N GLY A 407 11.60 -4.71 25.23
CA GLY A 407 12.44 -5.59 26.05
C GLY A 407 11.71 -6.32 27.19
N SER A 408 10.41 -6.07 27.39
CA SER A 408 9.69 -6.59 28.56
C SER A 408 9.27 -8.07 28.42
N PRO A 409 9.51 -8.93 29.43
CA PRO A 409 9.05 -10.32 29.43
C PRO A 409 7.52 -10.46 29.53
N ASP A 410 6.80 -9.41 29.92
CA ASP A 410 5.34 -9.39 30.07
C ASP A 410 4.58 -8.90 28.81
N ARG A 411 5.29 -8.68 27.70
CA ARG A 411 4.80 -8.06 26.45
C ARG A 411 3.54 -8.71 25.87
N GLY A 412 3.48 -10.05 25.85
CA GLY A 412 2.29 -10.79 25.36
C GLY A 412 1.12 -10.85 26.36
N GLN A 413 1.22 -10.15 27.50
CA GLN A 413 0.23 -10.15 28.58
C GLN A 413 -0.28 -8.74 28.92
N THR A 414 0.11 -7.72 28.15
CA THR A 414 -0.30 -6.34 28.36
C THR A 414 -1.39 -5.94 27.37
N ASN A 415 -2.60 -5.75 27.87
CA ASN A 415 -3.67 -5.13 27.11
C ASN A 415 -3.59 -3.61 27.30
N SER A 416 -3.57 -2.88 26.19
CA SER A 416 -3.82 -1.44 26.18
C SER A 416 -5.30 -1.20 26.08
N ILE A 417 -5.82 -0.41 27.00
CA ILE A 417 -7.23 -0.09 27.09
C ILE A 417 -7.38 1.42 26.93
N MET A 418 -8.34 1.84 26.12
CA MET A 418 -8.77 3.23 26.08
C MET A 418 -10.23 3.32 26.52
N VAL A 419 -10.54 4.32 27.34
CA VAL A 419 -11.87 4.60 27.87
C VAL A 419 -12.25 6.01 27.51
N ARG A 420 -13.46 6.22 27.00
CA ARG A 420 -14.03 7.54 26.77
C ARG A 420 -14.92 7.91 27.97
N ASP A 421 -14.84 9.14 28.43
CA ASP A 421 -15.49 9.58 29.67
C ASP A 421 -17.02 9.51 29.68
N ASP A 422 -17.67 9.66 28.52
CA ASP A 422 -19.10 9.46 28.32
C ASP A 422 -19.51 7.98 28.15
N GLU A 423 -18.55 7.09 27.86
CA GLU A 423 -18.73 5.65 27.72
C GLU A 423 -17.81 4.86 28.69
N PRO A 424 -17.83 5.15 30.02
CA PRO A 424 -16.82 4.66 30.95
C PRO A 424 -16.85 3.14 31.19
N ASN A 425 -17.95 2.49 30.80
CA ASN A 425 -18.14 1.04 30.95
C ASN A 425 -17.88 0.25 29.65
N SER A 426 -17.47 0.94 28.58
CA SER A 426 -17.27 0.36 27.24
C SER A 426 -15.81 0.57 26.77
N PRO A 427 -14.80 0.02 27.47
CA PRO A 427 -13.40 0.19 27.09
C PRO A 427 -13.09 -0.42 25.71
N GLU A 428 -12.33 0.29 24.89
CA GLU A 428 -11.69 -0.26 23.69
C GLU A 428 -10.40 -0.96 24.11
N THR A 429 -10.24 -2.23 23.72
CA THR A 429 -9.01 -2.99 23.98
C THR A 429 -8.32 -3.30 22.66
N LEU A 430 -7.04 -2.98 22.59
CA LEU A 430 -6.16 -3.35 21.49
C LEU A 430 -5.22 -4.47 21.96
N THR A 431 -4.99 -5.40 21.05
CA THR A 431 -4.25 -6.65 21.30
C THR A 431 -2.85 -6.64 20.71
N ASP A 432 -2.47 -5.57 19.99
CA ASP A 432 -1.17 -5.53 19.32
C ASP A 432 0.01 -5.60 20.30
N ASP A 433 0.99 -6.40 19.92
CA ASP A 433 2.14 -6.77 20.73
C ASP A 433 3.30 -5.77 20.60
N GLN A 434 3.24 -4.78 19.70
CA GLN A 434 4.31 -3.79 19.50
C GLN A 434 3.88 -2.36 19.87
N THR A 435 2.80 -1.87 19.27
CA THR A 435 2.30 -0.51 19.49
C THR A 435 0.78 -0.51 19.46
N ALA A 436 0.12 -0.13 20.56
CA ALA A 436 -1.33 0.00 20.55
C ALA A 436 -1.73 1.32 19.88
N GLN A 437 -2.45 1.24 18.75
CA GLN A 437 -2.83 2.40 17.92
C GLN A 437 -4.33 2.66 18.04
N PHE A 438 -4.71 3.72 18.75
CA PHE A 438 -6.11 4.12 18.92
C PHE A 438 -6.45 5.29 17.99
N MET A 439 -7.73 5.43 17.66
CA MET A 439 -8.24 6.64 17.05
C MET A 439 -9.01 7.46 18.08
N ALA A 440 -8.75 8.75 18.09
CA ALA A 440 -9.26 9.71 19.06
C ALA A 440 -10.12 10.79 18.38
N ILE A 441 -11.21 11.22 19.00
CA ILE A 441 -12.06 12.32 18.50
C ILE A 441 -11.52 13.66 18.99
N LEU A 442 -11.22 14.59 18.09
CA LEU A 442 -10.62 15.88 18.39
C LEU A 442 -11.60 17.06 18.29
N GLY A 443 -11.50 17.98 19.26
CA GLY A 443 -12.07 19.34 19.22
C GLY A 443 -13.58 19.42 19.46
N GLY A 444 -14.03 20.52 20.08
CA GLY A 444 -15.45 20.96 20.08
C GLY A 444 -16.45 20.15 20.89
N ILE A 445 -16.04 19.03 21.51
CA ILE A 445 -16.90 18.19 22.36
C ILE A 445 -16.23 18.08 23.73
N SER A 446 -17.00 18.11 24.82
CA SER A 446 -16.49 17.91 26.18
C SER A 446 -16.20 16.43 26.46
N LEU A 447 -15.46 15.77 25.57
CA LEU A 447 -15.02 14.39 25.70
C LEU A 447 -13.57 14.36 26.17
N SER A 448 -13.26 13.39 27.02
CA SER A 448 -11.90 13.06 27.42
C SER A 448 -11.66 11.56 27.29
N GLU A 449 -10.55 11.21 26.68
CA GLU A 449 -10.11 9.84 26.50
C GLU A 449 -9.00 9.52 27.52
N LEU A 450 -9.16 8.38 28.19
CA LEU A 450 -8.25 7.85 29.20
C LEU A 450 -7.61 6.58 28.65
N VAL A 451 -6.29 6.58 28.51
CA VAL A 451 -5.52 5.39 28.13
C VAL A 451 -4.94 4.73 29.37
N CYS A 452 -5.26 3.46 29.56
CA CYS A 452 -4.73 2.59 30.61
C CYS A 452 -3.93 1.44 29.99
N VAL A 453 -2.64 1.37 30.29
CA VAL A 453 -1.79 0.23 29.92
C VAL A 453 -1.66 -0.70 31.13
N CYS A 454 -2.11 -1.94 30.99
CA CYS A 454 -2.05 -2.90 32.08
C CYS A 454 -0.65 -3.52 32.19
N ARG A 455 -0.13 -3.65 33.43
CA ARG A 455 1.13 -4.33 33.82
C ARG A 455 2.45 -3.65 33.42
N LEU A 456 2.51 -2.90 32.32
CA LEU A 456 3.69 -2.13 31.91
C LEU A 456 3.39 -0.63 31.81
N MET A 457 4.40 0.22 32.06
CA MET A 457 4.32 1.64 31.71
C MET A 457 4.62 1.80 30.22
N PRO A 458 3.87 2.63 29.48
CA PRO A 458 4.24 2.98 28.11
C PRO A 458 5.58 3.75 28.12
N ILE A 459 6.44 3.47 27.15
CA ILE A 459 7.68 4.25 26.92
C ILE A 459 7.31 5.65 26.46
N SER A 460 6.36 5.75 25.55
CA SER A 460 5.87 7.01 25.01
C SER A 460 4.43 6.87 24.54
N ILE A 461 3.73 8.00 24.55
CA ILE A 461 2.46 8.16 23.86
C ILE A 461 2.64 9.32 22.90
N SER A 462 2.33 9.11 21.63
CA SER A 462 2.49 10.11 20.58
C SER A 462 1.25 10.22 19.73
N ILE A 463 0.98 11.42 19.22
CA ILE A 463 0.04 11.64 18.14
C ILE A 463 0.88 12.02 16.92
N PRO A 464 1.08 11.09 15.96
CA PRO A 464 1.82 11.39 14.74
C PRO A 464 1.20 12.58 14.00
N GLY A 465 2.03 13.55 13.60
CA GLY A 465 1.56 14.76 12.89
C GLY A 465 1.34 16.01 13.76
N LEU A 466 1.55 15.95 15.08
CA LEU A 466 1.62 17.15 15.95
C LEU A 466 3.09 17.53 16.23
N HIS A 467 3.45 18.80 16.03
CA HIS A 467 4.78 19.31 16.33
C HIS A 467 5.16 19.09 17.80
N SER A 468 6.46 18.93 18.10
CA SER A 468 7.00 18.74 19.45
C SER A 468 6.67 19.88 20.43
N GLY A 469 6.24 21.05 19.93
CA GLY A 469 5.75 22.18 20.74
C GLY A 469 4.27 22.12 21.13
N ASP A 470 3.45 21.36 20.39
CA ASP A 470 2.01 21.17 20.62
C ASP A 470 1.67 19.80 21.22
N GLN A 471 2.69 18.97 21.47
CA GLN A 471 2.55 17.74 22.23
C GLN A 471 2.12 18.07 23.66
N LYS A 472 0.81 18.07 23.91
CA LYS A 472 0.28 18.04 25.27
C LYS A 472 0.84 16.79 25.95
N GLN A 473 1.48 16.97 27.11
CA GLN A 473 2.01 15.88 27.92
C GLN A 473 0.93 14.83 28.17
N VAL A 474 1.01 13.69 27.49
CA VAL A 474 0.19 12.52 27.81
C VAL A 474 0.96 11.72 28.86
N ILE A 475 0.66 11.97 30.13
CA ILE A 475 1.34 11.33 31.27
C ILE A 475 0.71 9.97 31.55
N GLY A 476 1.25 8.86 31.07
CA GLY A 476 0.79 7.51 31.45
C GLY A 476 1.34 7.07 32.82
N GLN A 477 0.52 6.49 33.70
CA GLN A 477 0.96 5.83 34.94
C GLN A 477 0.60 4.34 34.97
N LYS A 478 1.37 3.55 35.74
CA LYS A 478 1.17 2.11 35.96
C LYS A 478 -0.13 1.86 36.73
N CYS A 479 -1.09 1.13 36.15
CA CYS A 479 -2.34 0.76 36.81
C CYS A 479 -2.13 -0.19 38.02
N PRO A 480 -2.49 0.20 39.26
CA PRO A 480 -2.68 -0.72 40.37
C PRO A 480 -4.18 -1.02 40.48
N GLN A 481 -4.66 -2.03 39.75
CA GLN A 481 -6.01 -2.62 39.86
C GLN A 481 -7.27 -1.70 39.81
N LEU A 482 -7.18 -0.38 39.60
CA LEU A 482 -8.23 0.58 39.21
C LEU A 482 -7.55 1.93 38.84
N PRO A 483 -8.12 2.76 37.93
CA PRO A 483 -7.33 3.69 37.12
C PRO A 483 -6.94 5.00 37.84
N ILE A 484 -5.69 5.45 37.61
CA ILE A 484 -5.20 6.80 37.94
C ILE A 484 -5.20 7.63 36.64
N LEU A 485 -5.71 8.86 36.74
CA LEU A 485 -6.11 9.74 35.63
C LEU A 485 -4.94 10.29 34.79
N THR A 486 -5.14 10.23 33.47
CA THR A 486 -4.45 11.11 32.50
C THR A 486 -5.52 11.78 31.65
N ARG A 487 -5.64 13.11 31.77
CA ARG A 487 -6.59 13.90 31.00
C ARG A 487 -5.88 14.46 29.78
N ILE A 488 -6.32 14.13 28.57
CA ILE A 488 -5.88 14.80 27.34
C ILE A 488 -6.91 15.90 27.03
N PRO A 489 -6.67 17.18 27.37
CA PRO A 489 -7.58 18.24 26.95
C PRO A 489 -7.39 18.49 25.44
N MET A 490 -8.34 18.09 24.61
CA MET A 490 -8.27 18.21 23.14
C MET A 490 -8.77 19.57 22.63
N GLU A 491 -8.13 20.63 23.10
CA GLU A 491 -8.10 21.94 22.42
C GLU A 491 -6.76 22.07 21.70
N THR A 492 -6.65 21.56 20.48
CA THR A 492 -5.50 21.81 19.59
C THR A 492 -6.00 21.99 18.17
N ASP A 493 -5.63 23.10 17.55
CA ASP A 493 -5.91 23.37 16.14
C ASP A 493 -4.81 22.70 15.30
N ILE A 494 -5.15 21.64 14.57
CA ILE A 494 -4.22 20.89 13.71
C ILE A 494 -4.17 21.50 12.30
N SER A 495 -4.27 22.83 12.20
CA SER A 495 -4.22 23.52 10.91
C SER A 495 -2.79 23.49 10.37
N GLY A 496 -2.50 22.44 9.59
CA GLY A 496 -1.35 22.34 8.71
C GLY A 496 -0.14 21.64 9.31
N ILE A 497 -0.12 20.30 9.34
CA ILE A 497 1.12 19.52 9.34
C ILE A 497 0.89 18.22 8.59
N ALA A 498 1.66 18.00 7.51
CA ALA A 498 1.98 16.68 6.99
C ALA A 498 3.37 16.31 7.55
N GLN A 499 3.55 15.13 8.16
CA GLN A 499 4.90 14.63 8.46
C GLN A 499 5.10 13.14 8.16
N ILE A 500 5.99 12.91 7.19
CA ILE A 500 7.26 12.16 7.25
C ILE A 500 7.20 10.74 7.84
N GLY A 501 6.67 9.82 7.05
CA GLY A 501 6.94 8.38 7.11
C GLY A 501 6.55 7.73 5.77
N PRO A 502 7.25 6.69 5.28
CA PRO A 502 6.91 6.06 4.01
C PRO A 502 5.52 5.39 4.13
N PRO A 503 4.47 5.88 3.43
CA PRO A 503 3.13 5.33 3.46
C PRO A 503 3.12 3.92 2.81
N ILE A 504 2.14 3.06 3.14
CA ILE A 504 2.02 1.66 2.67
C ILE A 504 0.56 1.36 2.36
N PHE A 505 0.30 0.65 1.25
CA PHE A 505 -1.05 0.40 0.76
C PHE A 505 -1.16 -0.93 -0.02
N HIS A 506 -2.35 -1.56 -0.04
CA HIS A 506 -2.60 -2.93 -0.52
C HIS A 506 -4.00 -3.13 -1.16
N ILE A 507 -4.10 -3.73 -2.36
CA ILE A 507 -5.30 -4.14 -3.11
C ILE A 507 -5.55 -5.59 -2.84
N ALA A 508 -6.78 -6.04 -2.98
CA ALA A 508 -7.01 -7.33 -3.62
C ALA A 508 -8.08 -7.24 -4.71
N THR A 509 -7.85 -7.88 -5.85
CA THR A 509 -8.76 -7.84 -7.01
C THR A 509 -9.52 -9.14 -7.24
N LEU A 510 -10.49 -9.04 -8.15
CA LEU A 510 -11.30 -10.10 -8.75
C LEU A 510 -10.69 -10.77 -9.95
#